data_AF-A0A1V6GX97-F1
#
_entry.id   AF-A0A1V6GX97-F1
#
_cell.length_a   1.000
_cell.length_b   1.000
_cell.length_c   1.000
_cell.angle_alpha   90.00
_cell.angle_beta   90.00
_cell.angle_gamma   90.00
#
_symmetry.space_group_name_H-M   'P 1'
#
loop_
_entity.id
_entity.type
_entity.pdbx_description
1 polymer ?
#
loop_
_entity_poly.entity_id
_entity_poly.type
_entity_poly.pdbx_seq_one_letter_code
_entity_poly.pdbx_strand_id
1 'polypeptide(L)'
;MNTVPYSDLVSYYVERPDRRAVDLREAGVPECVVLGQALYRHAYPPLQEHCHFGVVELAYVESGLQPYNLRDLDFTLFGGEGTIIPPDTRHGSSGQPSYPCKKAWIQLLLPEDRRFVSWLGLSSDEAQPVLEMLRCPANRYSKWPSDFPQRINRLFAVADRPPSPIRTAMLRTGLQHILFELLDRNVPETAPAYQLRVRKVIMWLEIHANDSPPVERLAREAGLSLSSFKRIFHSVTGMTPHAYILRKKIDRAMNLLLEGGKSVTDVAQECGFGSSQYFATAFKRMTGVSPNDVLRKRGITVPADTDGQ
;
A
#
# COMPACT_ATOMS: atom_id res chain seq x y z
N MET A 1 -14.30 6.01 -20.93
CA MET A 1 -14.13 4.75 -20.17
C MET A 1 -12.64 4.43 -20.18
N ASN A 2 -12.01 4.31 -19.01
CA ASN A 2 -10.57 4.07 -18.95
C ASN A 2 -10.30 2.56 -18.85
N THR A 3 -10.25 1.91 -20.01
CA THR A 3 -9.68 0.56 -20.16
C THR A 3 -8.19 0.69 -20.36
N VAL A 4 -7.37 -0.06 -19.63
CA VAL A 4 -5.91 0.00 -19.76
C VAL A 4 -5.42 -1.32 -20.39
N PRO A 5 -5.03 -1.33 -21.67
CA PRO A 5 -4.37 -2.47 -22.29
C PRO A 5 -3.07 -2.79 -21.54
N TYR A 6 -2.65 -4.05 -21.53
CA TYR A 6 -1.42 -4.42 -20.83
C TYR A 6 -0.16 -3.77 -21.42
N SER A 7 -0.18 -3.38 -22.70
CA SER A 7 0.87 -2.59 -23.35
C SER A 7 1.13 -1.26 -22.63
N ASP A 8 0.08 -0.70 -22.01
CA ASP A 8 0.08 0.66 -21.49
C ASP A 8 0.15 0.69 -19.95
N LEU A 9 0.12 -0.46 -19.28
CA LEU A 9 0.07 -0.53 -17.81
C LEU A 9 1.26 0.19 -17.16
N VAL A 10 2.47 -0.05 -17.65
CA VAL A 10 3.66 0.61 -17.12
C VAL A 10 3.56 2.13 -17.28
N SER A 11 3.07 2.60 -18.44
CA SER A 11 2.85 4.02 -18.71
C SER A 11 1.72 4.64 -17.88
N TYR A 12 0.71 3.85 -17.49
CA TYR A 12 -0.35 4.26 -16.57
C TYR A 12 0.21 4.42 -15.14
N TYR A 13 1.21 3.61 -14.78
CA TYR A 13 1.87 3.61 -13.49
C TYR A 13 3.23 4.35 -13.51
N VAL A 14 3.31 5.48 -14.23
CA VAL A 14 4.50 6.35 -14.39
C VAL A 14 5.39 6.40 -13.14
N GLU A 15 6.71 6.24 -13.35
CA GLU A 15 7.72 6.42 -12.31
C GLU A 15 7.71 7.87 -11.79
N ARG A 16 7.66 8.01 -10.47
CA ARG A 16 7.66 9.28 -9.74
C ARG A 16 8.61 9.15 -8.54
N PRO A 17 9.05 10.24 -7.91
CA PRO A 17 9.92 10.16 -6.73
C PRO A 17 9.35 9.29 -5.59
N ASP A 18 8.03 9.12 -5.54
CA ASP A 18 7.30 8.35 -4.56
C ASP A 18 6.69 7.05 -5.11
N ARG A 19 6.95 6.70 -6.38
CA ARG A 19 6.37 5.54 -7.06
C ARG A 19 7.37 4.95 -8.06
N ARG A 20 7.60 3.65 -7.96
CA ARG A 20 8.43 2.90 -8.91
C ARG A 20 7.60 1.79 -9.55
N ALA A 21 7.67 1.66 -10.87
CA ALA A 21 7.05 0.57 -11.62
C ALA A 21 8.05 0.06 -12.66
N VAL A 22 8.16 -1.26 -12.81
CA VAL A 22 9.08 -1.92 -13.74
C VAL A 22 8.31 -2.93 -14.59
N ASP A 23 8.60 -2.95 -15.88
CA ASP A 23 8.13 -3.98 -16.81
C ASP A 23 9.05 -5.20 -16.77
N LEU A 24 8.58 -6.34 -16.23
CA LEU A 24 9.43 -7.54 -16.19
C LEU A 24 9.44 -8.32 -17.50
N ARG A 25 8.67 -7.91 -18.52
CA ARG A 25 8.80 -8.46 -19.88
C ARG A 25 10.19 -8.19 -20.44
N GLU A 26 10.70 -6.98 -20.22
CA GLU A 26 12.07 -6.58 -20.56
C GLU A 26 13.13 -7.34 -19.74
N ALA A 27 12.73 -7.86 -18.57
CA ALA A 27 13.57 -8.70 -17.73
C ALA A 27 13.56 -10.20 -18.11
N GLY A 28 12.80 -10.58 -19.15
CA GLY A 28 12.66 -11.96 -19.63
C GLY A 28 11.52 -12.75 -18.98
N VAL A 29 10.63 -12.08 -18.25
CA VAL A 29 9.43 -12.66 -17.62
C VAL A 29 8.19 -12.08 -18.29
N PRO A 30 7.80 -12.58 -19.48
CA PRO A 30 6.71 -11.99 -20.28
C PRO A 30 5.36 -11.98 -19.56
N GLU A 31 5.17 -12.85 -18.58
CA GLU A 31 3.96 -12.98 -17.79
C GLU A 31 3.81 -11.89 -16.73
N CYS A 32 4.88 -11.18 -16.33
CA CYS A 32 4.80 -10.12 -15.32
C CYS A 32 4.93 -8.75 -15.97
N VAL A 33 3.78 -8.14 -16.28
CA VAL A 33 3.72 -6.88 -17.03
C VAL A 33 4.03 -5.65 -16.19
N VAL A 34 3.77 -5.70 -14.87
CA VAL A 34 4.16 -4.64 -13.94
C VAL A 34 4.56 -5.22 -12.59
N LEU A 35 5.72 -4.81 -12.08
CA LEU A 35 6.09 -4.86 -10.68
C LEU A 35 6.15 -3.42 -10.15
N GLY A 36 5.28 -3.07 -9.21
CA GLY A 36 5.10 -1.70 -8.75
C GLY A 36 5.17 -1.55 -7.23
N GLN A 37 5.63 -0.38 -6.80
CA GLN A 37 5.57 0.07 -5.40
C GLN A 37 5.38 1.59 -5.33
N ALA A 38 4.72 2.05 -4.27
CA ALA A 38 4.54 3.47 -3.99
C ALA A 38 4.57 3.79 -2.50
N LEU A 39 5.05 4.98 -2.16
CA LEU A 39 5.04 5.57 -0.82
C LEU A 39 4.29 6.90 -0.86
N TYR A 40 3.00 6.86 -0.58
CA TYR A 40 2.18 8.05 -0.48
C TYR A 40 2.35 8.68 0.90
N ARG A 41 3.03 9.83 0.94
CA ARG A 41 3.23 10.63 2.16
C ARG A 41 2.01 11.49 2.52
N HIS A 42 1.18 11.77 1.52
CA HIS A 42 -0.05 12.56 1.63
C HIS A 42 -1.20 11.81 0.95
N ALA A 43 -2.43 12.26 1.18
CA ALA A 43 -3.57 11.74 0.45
C ALA A 43 -3.44 12.10 -1.04
N TYR A 44 -3.51 11.09 -1.90
CA TYR A 44 -3.61 11.26 -3.33
C TYR A 44 -5.08 11.24 -3.77
N PRO A 45 -5.40 11.80 -4.96
CA PRO A 45 -6.72 11.66 -5.55
C PRO A 45 -7.20 10.21 -5.57
N PRO A 46 -8.53 9.99 -5.64
CA PRO A 46 -9.10 8.66 -5.71
C PRO A 46 -8.47 7.82 -6.82
N LEU A 47 -8.29 6.52 -6.55
CA LEU A 47 -7.95 5.57 -7.57
C LEU A 47 -9.12 5.53 -8.55
N GLN A 48 -8.90 6.11 -9.73
CA GLN A 48 -9.89 6.11 -10.78
C GLN A 48 -10.29 4.67 -11.10
N GLU A 49 -11.57 4.48 -11.35
CA GLU A 49 -12.07 3.17 -11.73
C GLU A 49 -11.49 2.76 -13.08
N HIS A 50 -10.94 1.56 -13.13
CA HIS A 50 -10.31 1.01 -14.31
C HIS A 50 -10.40 -0.52 -14.32
N CYS A 51 -9.85 -1.13 -15.36
CA CYS A 51 -9.85 -2.56 -15.58
C CYS A 51 -8.59 -2.96 -16.34
N HIS A 52 -8.05 -4.14 -16.01
CA HIS A 52 -6.87 -4.73 -16.65
C HIS A 52 -7.28 -6.00 -17.38
N PHE A 53 -7.21 -5.98 -18.72
CA PHE A 53 -7.69 -7.10 -19.52
C PHE A 53 -6.69 -8.27 -19.53
N GLY A 54 -7.16 -9.47 -19.20
CA GLY A 54 -6.35 -10.68 -19.13
C GLY A 54 -5.26 -10.65 -18.04
N VAL A 55 -5.26 -9.62 -17.18
CA VAL A 55 -4.20 -9.39 -16.20
C VAL A 55 -4.77 -9.47 -14.79
N VAL A 56 -4.23 -10.39 -13.98
CA VAL A 56 -4.51 -10.41 -12.54
C VAL A 56 -3.62 -9.38 -11.85
N GLU A 57 -4.16 -8.68 -10.84
CA GLU A 57 -3.38 -7.78 -10.00
C GLU A 57 -3.34 -8.29 -8.55
N LEU A 58 -2.13 -8.47 -8.03
CA LEU A 58 -1.86 -8.67 -6.62
C LEU A 58 -1.59 -7.29 -6.02
N ALA A 59 -2.48 -6.78 -5.16
CA ALA A 59 -2.30 -5.47 -4.54
C ALA A 59 -2.14 -5.60 -3.03
N TYR A 60 -1.12 -4.97 -2.47
CA TYR A 60 -0.73 -5.09 -1.06
C TYR A 60 -0.48 -3.73 -0.42
N VAL A 61 -0.93 -3.56 0.82
CA VAL A 61 -0.62 -2.40 1.66
C VAL A 61 0.37 -2.82 2.73
N GLU A 62 1.59 -2.31 2.66
CA GLU A 62 2.62 -2.53 3.68
C GLU A 62 2.31 -1.74 4.96
N SER A 63 1.91 -0.48 4.81
CA SER A 63 1.55 0.40 5.92
C SER A 63 0.53 1.46 5.48
N GLY A 64 -0.23 1.99 6.44
CA GLY A 64 -1.35 2.90 6.15
C GLY A 64 -2.60 2.12 5.73
N LEU A 65 -3.43 2.73 4.88
CA LEU A 65 -4.59 2.05 4.32
C LEU A 65 -4.91 2.50 2.89
N GLN A 66 -5.59 1.63 2.16
CA GLN A 66 -6.06 1.88 0.80
C GLN A 66 -7.50 1.36 0.66
N PRO A 67 -8.48 2.24 0.41
CA PRO A 67 -9.81 1.84 0.00
C PRO A 67 -9.76 1.22 -1.40
N TYR A 68 -10.54 0.15 -1.56
CA TYR A 68 -10.77 -0.52 -2.82
C TYR A 68 -12.26 -0.72 -3.03
N ASN A 69 -12.65 -0.65 -4.29
CA ASN A 69 -13.91 -1.14 -4.80
C ASN A 69 -13.58 -2.19 -5.84
N LEU A 70 -14.16 -3.37 -5.70
CA LEU A 70 -14.12 -4.43 -6.71
C LEU A 70 -15.56 -4.75 -7.09
N ARG A 71 -15.98 -4.33 -8.29
CA ARG A 71 -17.39 -4.40 -8.73
C ARG A 71 -18.31 -3.68 -7.74
N ASP A 72 -19.17 -4.40 -7.03
CA ASP A 72 -20.15 -3.84 -6.08
C ASP A 72 -19.70 -3.94 -4.62
N LEU A 73 -18.46 -4.37 -4.37
CA LEU A 73 -17.92 -4.56 -3.03
C LEU A 73 -16.87 -3.51 -2.70
N ASP A 74 -17.20 -2.63 -1.76
CA ASP A 74 -16.25 -1.71 -1.13
C ASP A 74 -15.57 -2.36 0.08
N PHE A 75 -14.25 -2.27 0.14
CA PHE A 75 -13.47 -2.64 1.31
C PHE A 75 -12.24 -1.75 1.45
N THR A 76 -11.45 -1.98 2.51
CA THR A 76 -10.22 -1.24 2.75
C THR A 76 -9.14 -2.22 3.17
N LEU A 77 -8.01 -2.15 2.49
CA LEU A 77 -6.79 -2.83 2.90
C LEU A 77 -6.04 -1.97 3.91
N PHE A 78 -5.62 -2.58 5.00
CA PHE A 78 -4.75 -2.01 6.01
C PHE A 78 -3.33 -2.56 5.86
N GLY A 79 -2.37 -1.93 6.53
CA GLY A 79 -1.01 -2.46 6.64
C GLY A 79 -0.97 -3.97 6.95
N GLY A 80 -0.21 -4.70 6.14
CA GLY A 80 -0.08 -6.14 6.18
C GLY A 80 -1.16 -6.92 5.41
N GLU A 81 -2.09 -6.25 4.73
CA GLU A 81 -3.16 -6.90 3.97
C GLU A 81 -2.97 -6.73 2.47
N GLY A 82 -3.44 -7.73 1.72
CA GLY A 82 -3.49 -7.66 0.27
C GLY A 82 -4.77 -8.26 -0.30
N THR A 83 -4.96 -8.04 -1.59
CA THR A 83 -6.07 -8.54 -2.41
C THR A 83 -5.53 -9.14 -3.71
N ILE A 84 -6.24 -10.14 -4.22
CA ILE A 84 -6.07 -10.65 -5.58
C ILE A 84 -7.25 -10.11 -6.39
N ILE A 85 -6.97 -9.20 -7.30
CA ILE A 85 -7.94 -8.62 -8.23
C ILE A 85 -7.93 -9.48 -9.50
N PRO A 86 -9.01 -10.21 -9.80
CA PRO A 86 -9.05 -11.08 -10.96
C PRO A 86 -8.89 -10.31 -12.28
N PRO A 87 -8.49 -10.98 -13.38
CA PRO A 87 -8.53 -10.37 -14.70
C PRO A 87 -9.91 -9.83 -15.02
N ASP A 88 -9.94 -8.78 -15.86
CA ASP A 88 -11.16 -8.18 -16.39
C ASP A 88 -12.11 -7.64 -15.31
N THR A 89 -11.60 -7.47 -14.08
CA THR A 89 -12.40 -6.99 -12.95
C THR A 89 -12.25 -5.48 -12.83
N ARG A 90 -13.40 -4.80 -12.94
CA ARG A 90 -13.51 -3.37 -12.66
C ARG A 90 -13.19 -3.10 -11.20
N HIS A 91 -12.26 -2.18 -10.97
CA HIS A 91 -11.88 -1.78 -9.62
C HIS A 91 -11.39 -0.33 -9.55
N GLY A 92 -11.47 0.25 -8.35
CA GLY A 92 -11.09 1.63 -8.05
C GLY A 92 -11.12 1.87 -6.54
N SER A 93 -11.41 3.10 -6.11
CA SER A 93 -11.60 3.43 -4.69
C SER A 93 -12.95 4.07 -4.37
N SER A 94 -13.96 3.97 -5.26
CA SER A 94 -15.31 4.56 -5.07
C SER A 94 -15.27 6.04 -4.63
N GLY A 95 -14.38 6.82 -5.26
CA GLY A 95 -14.22 8.25 -4.93
C GLY A 95 -13.49 8.54 -3.61
N GLN A 96 -13.09 7.52 -2.85
CA GLN A 96 -12.25 7.70 -1.66
C GLN A 96 -10.80 8.00 -2.07
N PRO A 97 -10.10 8.91 -1.38
CA PRO A 97 -8.70 9.18 -1.69
C PRO A 97 -7.82 7.96 -1.42
N SER A 98 -6.68 7.92 -2.09
CA SER A 98 -5.61 7.02 -1.66
C SER A 98 -4.89 7.66 -0.48
N TYR A 99 -5.23 7.24 0.74
CA TYR A 99 -4.66 7.77 1.97
C TYR A 99 -3.14 7.53 2.06
N PRO A 100 -2.42 8.26 2.94
CA PRO A 100 -1.00 8.00 3.16
C PRO A 100 -0.74 6.52 3.48
N CYS A 101 0.01 5.87 2.59
CA CYS A 101 0.29 4.45 2.66
C CYS A 101 1.57 4.09 1.92
N LYS A 102 2.17 2.97 2.29
CA LYS A 102 3.15 2.28 1.47
C LYS A 102 2.48 1.04 0.88
N LYS A 103 2.53 0.88 -0.44
CA LYS A 103 1.86 -0.21 -1.15
C LYS A 103 2.72 -0.77 -2.26
N ALA A 104 2.44 -2.02 -2.62
CA ALA A 104 3.07 -2.73 -3.73
C ALA A 104 1.99 -3.42 -4.56
N TRP A 105 2.26 -3.60 -5.85
CA TRP A 105 1.41 -4.38 -6.73
C TRP A 105 2.22 -5.20 -7.73
N ILE A 106 1.69 -6.36 -8.11
CA ILE A 106 2.22 -7.21 -9.17
C ILE A 106 1.09 -7.48 -10.14
N GLN A 107 1.33 -7.23 -11.42
CA GLN A 107 0.37 -7.49 -12.48
C GLN A 107 0.89 -8.62 -13.37
N LEU A 108 0.13 -9.71 -13.43
CA LEU A 108 0.49 -10.89 -14.19
C LEU A 108 -0.50 -11.10 -15.34
N LEU A 109 0.04 -11.19 -16.55
CA LEU A 109 -0.71 -11.57 -17.74
C LEU A 109 -1.01 -13.07 -17.69
N LEU A 110 -2.29 -13.41 -17.80
CA LEU A 110 -2.76 -14.78 -17.90
C LEU A 110 -2.82 -15.20 -19.37
N PRO A 111 -2.58 -16.49 -19.68
CA PRO A 111 -2.72 -16.99 -21.03
C PRO A 111 -4.20 -16.92 -21.48
N GLU A 112 -4.41 -16.49 -22.73
CA GLU A 112 -5.73 -16.38 -23.35
C GLU A 112 -6.33 -17.76 -23.69
N ASP A 113 -5.52 -18.65 -24.29
CA ASP A 113 -5.89 -20.05 -24.56
C ASP A 113 -5.44 -20.95 -23.40
N ARG A 114 -6.23 -21.98 -23.08
CA ARG A 114 -5.86 -23.06 -22.16
C ARG A 114 -4.72 -23.94 -22.72
N ARG A 115 -4.41 -23.85 -24.01
CA ARG A 115 -3.33 -24.59 -24.70
C ARG A 115 -2.01 -23.80 -24.74
N PHE A 116 -1.53 -23.33 -23.59
CA PHE A 116 -0.20 -22.72 -23.46
C PHE A 116 0.85 -23.78 -23.08
N VAL A 117 2.10 -23.58 -23.49
CA VAL A 117 3.19 -24.55 -23.21
C VAL A 117 3.75 -24.38 -21.79
N SER A 118 3.94 -23.12 -21.36
CA SER A 118 4.43 -22.80 -20.03
C SER A 118 3.92 -21.44 -19.58
N TRP A 119 3.78 -21.27 -18.27
CA TRP A 119 3.44 -19.99 -17.64
C TRP A 119 4.27 -19.80 -16.37
N LEU A 120 5.04 -18.71 -16.30
CA LEU A 120 6.04 -18.46 -15.25
C LEU A 120 7.06 -19.60 -15.08
N GLY A 121 7.31 -20.40 -16.12
CA GLY A 121 8.22 -21.55 -16.07
C GLY A 121 7.60 -22.83 -15.52
N LEU A 122 6.29 -22.85 -15.24
CA LEU A 122 5.52 -24.05 -14.93
C LEU A 122 5.00 -24.68 -16.23
N SER A 123 4.80 -26.00 -16.25
CA SER A 123 4.06 -26.66 -17.32
C SER A 123 2.58 -26.24 -17.33
N SER A 124 1.87 -26.53 -18.42
CA SER A 124 0.41 -26.31 -18.49
C SER A 124 -0.33 -26.94 -17.31
N ASP A 125 0.01 -28.18 -16.97
CA ASP A 125 -0.69 -28.98 -15.97
C ASP A 125 -0.46 -28.44 -14.55
N GLU A 126 0.76 -27.96 -14.26
CA GLU A 126 1.10 -27.31 -12.99
C GLU A 126 0.47 -25.92 -12.88
N ALA A 127 0.42 -25.16 -13.97
CA ALA A 127 -0.09 -23.80 -13.98
C ALA A 127 -1.63 -23.75 -13.96
N GLN A 128 -2.32 -24.74 -14.53
CA GLN A 128 -3.77 -24.70 -14.72
C GLN A 128 -4.56 -24.49 -13.40
N PRO A 129 -4.28 -25.20 -12.29
CA PRO A 129 -4.96 -24.96 -11.01
C PRO A 129 -4.68 -23.56 -10.44
N VAL A 130 -3.43 -23.09 -10.56
CA VAL A 130 -3.00 -21.74 -10.11
C VAL A 130 -3.78 -20.67 -10.86
N LEU A 131 -3.86 -20.82 -12.18
CA LEU A 131 -4.57 -19.96 -13.10
C LEU A 131 -6.09 -19.90 -12.80
N GLU A 132 -6.70 -21.02 -12.40
CA GLU A 132 -8.11 -21.07 -12.01
C GLU A 132 -8.36 -20.32 -10.69
N MET A 133 -7.49 -20.49 -9.69
CA MET A 133 -7.60 -19.77 -8.42
C MET A 133 -7.40 -18.26 -8.57
N LEU A 134 -6.53 -17.81 -9.49
CA LEU A 134 -6.33 -16.38 -9.79
C LEU A 134 -7.54 -15.74 -10.50
N ARG A 135 -8.28 -16.52 -11.29
CA ARG A 135 -9.54 -16.06 -11.92
C ARG A 135 -10.69 -15.98 -10.92
N CYS A 136 -10.70 -16.88 -9.94
CA CYS A 136 -11.77 -17.00 -8.96
C CYS A 136 -11.22 -17.07 -7.52
N PRO A 137 -10.61 -15.99 -6.99
CA PRO A 137 -10.06 -16.02 -5.64
C PRO A 137 -11.18 -16.12 -4.60
N ALA A 138 -10.98 -16.97 -3.60
CA ALA A 138 -11.96 -17.23 -2.56
C ALA A 138 -12.02 -16.09 -1.53
N ASN A 139 -10.84 -15.57 -1.15
CA ASN A 139 -10.69 -14.36 -0.35
C ASN A 139 -10.58 -13.14 -1.24
N ARG A 140 -11.43 -12.14 -0.95
CA ARG A 140 -11.36 -10.82 -1.61
C ARG A 140 -10.27 -9.93 -1.02
N TYR A 141 -9.85 -10.18 0.21
CA TYR A 141 -8.64 -9.64 0.81
C TYR A 141 -8.24 -10.55 1.97
N SER A 142 -6.97 -10.55 2.34
CA SER A 142 -6.45 -11.34 3.48
C SER A 142 -5.19 -10.70 4.07
N LYS A 143 -4.82 -11.15 5.27
CA LYS A 143 -3.49 -10.84 5.83
C LYS A 143 -2.45 -11.63 5.05
N TRP A 144 -1.43 -10.93 4.55
CA TRP A 144 -0.32 -11.53 3.81
C TRP A 144 0.89 -11.69 4.74
N PRO A 145 1.87 -12.54 4.37
CA PRO A 145 3.07 -12.77 5.18
C PRO A 145 3.76 -11.45 5.57
N SER A 146 4.24 -11.38 6.82
CA SER A 146 4.91 -10.18 7.32
C SER A 146 6.23 -9.86 6.60
N ASP A 147 6.80 -10.86 5.92
CA ASP A 147 8.02 -10.71 5.11
C ASP A 147 7.74 -10.41 3.62
N PHE A 148 6.47 -10.25 3.23
CA PHE A 148 6.07 -9.88 1.86
C PHE A 148 6.81 -8.64 1.33
N PRO A 149 6.97 -7.54 2.09
CA PRO A 149 7.75 -6.38 1.63
C PRO A 149 9.20 -6.72 1.23
N GLN A 150 9.86 -7.61 1.98
CA GLN A 150 11.23 -8.03 1.71
C GLN A 150 11.30 -8.84 0.42
N ARG A 151 10.27 -9.66 0.13
CA ARG A 151 10.16 -10.43 -1.12
C ARG A 151 10.00 -9.50 -2.33
N ILE A 152 9.14 -8.48 -2.23
CA ILE A 152 8.99 -7.43 -3.26
C ILE A 152 10.30 -6.68 -3.49
N ASN A 153 10.96 -6.21 -2.43
CA ASN A 153 12.24 -5.51 -2.55
C ASN A 153 13.31 -6.38 -3.22
N ARG A 154 13.31 -7.70 -2.94
CA ARG A 154 14.20 -8.64 -3.60
C ARG A 154 13.91 -8.77 -5.10
N LEU A 155 12.64 -8.77 -5.51
CA LEU A 155 12.27 -8.78 -6.94
C LEU A 155 12.79 -7.52 -7.64
N PHE A 156 12.60 -6.33 -7.06
CA PHE A 156 13.18 -5.09 -7.60
C PHE A 156 14.70 -5.15 -7.71
N ALA A 157 15.39 -5.59 -6.65
CA ALA A 157 16.85 -5.71 -6.64
C ALA A 157 17.38 -6.73 -7.66
N VAL A 158 16.59 -7.76 -8.01
CA VAL A 158 16.93 -8.70 -9.08
C VAL A 158 16.64 -8.10 -10.46
N ALA A 159 15.52 -7.37 -10.62
CA ALA A 159 15.17 -6.70 -11.86
C ALA A 159 16.24 -5.67 -12.28
N ASP A 160 16.87 -5.00 -11.32
CA ASP A 160 17.95 -4.03 -11.53
C ASP A 160 19.28 -4.64 -12.00
N ARG A 161 19.40 -5.98 -12.02
CA ARG A 161 20.62 -6.66 -12.49
C ARG A 161 20.69 -6.68 -14.01
N PRO A 162 21.90 -6.77 -14.60
CA PRO A 162 22.05 -6.97 -16.04
C PRO A 162 21.31 -8.21 -16.58
N PRO A 163 20.87 -8.18 -17.85
CA PRO A 163 20.24 -9.34 -18.49
C PRO A 163 21.07 -10.61 -18.41
N SER A 164 20.47 -11.66 -17.84
CA SER A 164 21.05 -13.00 -17.79
C SER A 164 19.96 -14.05 -17.55
N PRO A 165 20.17 -15.30 -17.99
CA PRO A 165 19.27 -16.41 -17.68
C PRO A 165 19.02 -16.59 -16.18
N ILE A 166 20.06 -16.37 -15.36
CA ILE A 166 19.98 -16.46 -13.90
C ILE A 166 19.04 -15.38 -13.34
N ARG A 167 19.13 -14.14 -13.82
CA ARG A 167 18.21 -13.06 -13.42
C ARG A 167 16.76 -13.44 -13.68
N THR A 168 16.47 -13.92 -14.89
CA THR A 168 15.12 -14.35 -15.28
C THR A 168 14.62 -15.51 -14.42
N ALA A 169 15.46 -16.51 -14.14
CA ALA A 169 15.12 -17.62 -13.26
C ALA A 169 14.82 -17.13 -11.83
N MET A 170 15.64 -16.24 -11.27
CA MET A 170 15.43 -15.65 -9.95
C MET A 170 14.11 -14.87 -9.85
N LEU A 171 13.75 -14.10 -10.88
CA LEU A 171 12.48 -13.38 -10.93
C LEU A 171 11.29 -14.35 -10.97
N ARG A 172 11.34 -15.37 -11.84
CA ARG A 172 10.29 -16.40 -11.92
C ARG A 172 10.11 -17.12 -10.58
N THR A 173 11.20 -17.60 -9.97
CA THR A 173 11.13 -18.29 -8.68
C THR A 173 10.59 -17.37 -7.57
N GLY A 174 10.99 -16.10 -7.55
CA GLY A 174 10.46 -15.14 -6.59
C GLY A 174 8.96 -14.89 -6.74
N LEU A 175 8.47 -14.75 -7.99
CA LEU A 175 7.06 -14.61 -8.31
C LEU A 175 6.26 -15.87 -7.96
N GLN A 176 6.76 -17.05 -8.34
CA GLN A 176 6.15 -18.34 -8.00
C GLN A 176 6.02 -18.51 -6.48
N HIS A 177 7.07 -18.22 -5.71
CA HIS A 177 7.03 -18.33 -4.26
C HIS A 177 5.94 -17.44 -3.65
N ILE A 178 5.88 -16.17 -4.10
CA ILE A 178 4.83 -15.24 -3.66
C ILE A 178 3.45 -15.82 -4.02
N LEU A 179 3.24 -16.21 -5.27
CA LEU A 179 1.96 -16.71 -5.75
C LEU A 179 1.47 -17.92 -4.97
N PHE A 180 2.30 -18.94 -4.82
CA PHE A 180 1.89 -20.19 -4.17
C PHE A 180 1.54 -19.98 -2.70
N GLU A 181 2.32 -19.15 -1.99
CA GLU A 181 2.01 -18.84 -0.60
C GLU A 181 0.73 -18.03 -0.44
N LEU A 182 0.44 -17.09 -1.35
CA LEU A 182 -0.81 -16.33 -1.32
C LEU A 182 -2.02 -17.20 -1.66
N LEU A 183 -1.87 -18.12 -2.62
CA LEU A 183 -2.95 -19.02 -3.05
C LEU A 183 -3.26 -20.09 -2.00
N ASP A 184 -2.26 -20.62 -1.31
CA ASP A 184 -2.46 -21.54 -0.18
C ASP A 184 -3.28 -20.90 0.95
N ARG A 185 -3.10 -19.58 1.15
CA ARG A 185 -3.87 -18.77 2.12
C ARG A 185 -5.19 -18.24 1.57
N ASN A 186 -5.53 -18.53 0.32
CA ASN A 186 -6.74 -18.05 -0.33
C ASN A 186 -7.96 -18.93 0.01
N VAL A 187 -8.22 -19.07 1.31
CA VAL A 187 -9.31 -19.86 1.89
C VAL A 187 -10.33 -18.94 2.55
N PRO A 188 -11.65 -19.04 2.26
CA PRO A 188 -12.67 -18.11 2.75
C PRO A 188 -12.54 -17.76 4.24
N GLU A 189 -12.11 -16.54 4.55
CA GLU A 189 -12.12 -16.00 5.90
C GLU A 189 -13.48 -15.34 6.20
N THR A 190 -14.21 -15.86 7.17
CA THR A 190 -15.37 -15.14 7.72
C THR A 190 -14.90 -14.12 8.75
N ALA A 191 -14.43 -12.95 8.25
CA ALA A 191 -14.09 -11.83 9.13
C ALA A 191 -15.31 -11.46 10.00
N PRO A 192 -15.23 -11.56 11.33
CA PRO A 192 -16.39 -11.30 12.18
C PRO A 192 -16.87 -9.85 12.09
N ALA A 193 -18.18 -9.62 12.20
CA ALA A 193 -18.81 -8.29 12.05
C ALA A 193 -18.18 -7.18 12.91
N TYR A 194 -17.57 -7.52 14.06
CA TYR A 194 -16.88 -6.55 14.92
C TYR A 194 -15.59 -6.00 14.29
N GLN A 195 -14.88 -6.77 13.46
CA GLN A 195 -13.68 -6.30 12.76
C GLN A 195 -14.07 -5.25 11.71
N LEU A 196 -15.19 -5.46 11.01
CA LEU A 196 -15.73 -4.48 10.06
C LEU A 196 -16.10 -3.15 10.74
N ARG A 197 -16.69 -3.19 11.94
CA ARG A 197 -16.98 -1.96 12.71
C ARG A 197 -15.72 -1.20 13.12
N VAL A 198 -14.68 -1.91 13.56
CA VAL A 198 -13.39 -1.28 13.89
C VAL A 198 -12.71 -0.69 12.65
N ARG A 199 -12.78 -1.36 11.50
CA ARG A 199 -12.27 -0.82 10.23
C ARG A 199 -12.95 0.48 9.82
N LYS A 200 -14.28 0.58 9.98
CA LYS A 200 -15.01 1.84 9.75
C LYS A 200 -14.50 2.98 10.62
N VAL A 201 -14.23 2.70 11.91
CA VAL A 201 -13.65 3.69 12.83
C VAL A 201 -12.24 4.11 12.40
N ILE A 202 -11.42 3.19 11.91
CA ILE A 202 -10.08 3.53 11.40
C ILE A 202 -10.18 4.39 10.13
N MET A 203 -11.08 4.07 9.20
CA MET A 203 -11.32 4.91 8.02
C MET A 203 -11.78 6.31 8.41
N TRP A 204 -12.66 6.42 9.42
CA TRP A 204 -13.07 7.73 9.93
C TRP A 204 -11.89 8.53 10.49
N LEU A 205 -10.99 7.87 11.25
CA LEU A 205 -9.76 8.49 11.77
C LEU A 205 -8.80 8.97 10.67
N GLU A 206 -8.77 8.29 9.52
CA GLU A 206 -7.97 8.75 8.38
C GLU A 206 -8.50 10.05 7.76
N ILE A 207 -9.83 10.15 7.64
CA ILE A 207 -10.50 11.34 7.09
C ILE A 207 -10.39 12.51 8.08
N HIS A 208 -10.53 12.22 9.36
CA HIS A 208 -10.57 13.20 10.45
C HIS A 208 -9.27 13.19 11.26
N ALA A 209 -8.12 13.13 10.58
CA ALA A 209 -6.81 13.01 11.22
C ALA A 209 -6.50 14.15 12.23
N ASN A 210 -7.27 15.24 12.16
CA ASN A 210 -7.14 16.43 12.99
C ASN A 210 -7.87 16.31 14.34
N ASP A 211 -8.86 15.44 14.46
CA ASP A 211 -9.86 15.54 15.53
C ASP A 211 -9.44 14.89 16.86
N SER A 212 -8.25 14.25 16.91
CA SER A 212 -7.66 13.61 18.11
C SER A 212 -8.70 13.04 19.12
N PRO A 213 -9.67 12.22 18.68
CA PRO A 213 -10.78 11.84 19.54
C PRO A 213 -10.33 10.92 20.68
N PRO A 214 -11.00 10.95 21.84
CA PRO A 214 -10.79 9.97 22.90
C PRO A 214 -11.04 8.54 22.40
N VAL A 215 -10.20 7.59 22.83
CA VAL A 215 -10.31 6.18 22.41
C VAL A 215 -11.63 5.55 22.86
N GLU A 216 -12.19 6.05 23.96
CA GLU A 216 -13.49 5.68 24.51
C GLU A 216 -14.65 6.02 23.54
N ARG A 217 -14.54 7.15 22.84
CA ARG A 217 -15.51 7.54 21.81
C ARG A 217 -15.44 6.58 20.62
N LEU A 218 -14.23 6.27 20.17
CA LEU A 218 -14.00 5.32 19.07
C LEU A 218 -14.53 3.92 19.38
N ALA A 219 -14.32 3.45 20.61
CA ALA A 219 -14.86 2.18 21.06
C ALA A 219 -16.40 2.16 21.03
N ARG A 220 -17.03 3.26 21.47
CA ARG A 220 -18.49 3.44 21.44
C ARG A 220 -19.03 3.46 20.00
N GLU A 221 -18.37 4.17 19.09
CA GLU A 221 -18.72 4.20 17.67
C GLU A 221 -18.60 2.82 17.02
N ALA A 222 -17.62 2.00 17.44
CA ALA A 222 -17.51 0.61 17.01
C ALA A 222 -18.53 -0.34 17.67
N GLY A 223 -19.34 0.12 18.64
CA GLY A 223 -20.24 -0.72 19.42
C GLY A 223 -19.50 -1.79 20.22
N LEU A 224 -18.34 -1.45 20.81
CA LEU A 224 -17.47 -2.36 21.55
C LEU A 224 -17.09 -1.78 22.91
N SER A 225 -16.81 -2.64 23.89
CA SER A 225 -16.12 -2.21 25.11
C SER A 225 -14.71 -1.72 24.78
N LEU A 226 -14.15 -0.82 25.60
CA LEU A 226 -12.82 -0.25 25.37
C LEU A 226 -11.73 -1.32 25.23
N SER A 227 -11.76 -2.36 26.06
CA SER A 227 -10.80 -3.46 26.02
C SER A 227 -10.93 -4.28 24.74
N SER A 228 -12.16 -4.62 24.32
CA SER A 228 -12.41 -5.32 23.07
C SER A 228 -11.98 -4.48 21.86
N PHE A 229 -12.30 -3.19 21.88
CA PHE A 229 -11.89 -2.25 20.84
C PHE A 229 -10.36 -2.21 20.72
N LYS A 230 -9.61 -2.00 21.81
CA LYS A 230 -8.14 -1.97 21.78
C LYS A 230 -7.55 -3.27 21.20
N ARG A 231 -8.07 -4.43 21.61
CA ARG A 231 -7.62 -5.74 21.12
C ARG A 231 -7.89 -5.92 19.62
N ILE A 232 -9.12 -5.64 19.18
CA ILE A 232 -9.53 -5.80 17.78
C ILE A 232 -8.83 -4.76 16.89
N PHE A 233 -8.70 -3.52 17.37
CA PHE A 233 -7.96 -2.48 16.68
C PHE A 233 -6.52 -2.90 16.46
N HIS A 234 -5.87 -3.47 17.48
CA HIS A 234 -4.53 -4.00 17.35
C HIS A 234 -4.44 -5.19 16.40
N SER A 235 -5.40 -6.12 16.43
CA SER A 235 -5.40 -7.25 15.47
C SER A 235 -5.59 -6.79 14.03
N VAL A 236 -6.34 -5.71 13.79
CA VAL A 236 -6.56 -5.15 12.45
C VAL A 236 -5.36 -4.32 11.98
N THR A 237 -4.83 -3.44 12.84
CA THR A 237 -3.83 -2.41 12.45
C THR A 237 -2.40 -2.75 12.82
N GLY A 238 -2.16 -3.74 13.68
CA GLY A 238 -0.86 -4.00 14.30
C GLY A 238 -0.43 -2.95 15.33
N MET A 239 -1.27 -1.95 15.65
CA MET A 239 -0.95 -0.83 16.56
C MET A 239 -2.03 -0.64 17.62
N THR A 240 -1.70 0.01 18.73
CA THR A 240 -2.74 0.45 19.67
C THR A 240 -3.45 1.69 19.11
N PRO A 241 -4.72 1.95 19.46
CA PRO A 241 -5.43 3.15 19.01
C PRO A 241 -4.69 4.46 19.29
N HIS A 242 -4.10 4.60 20.48
CA HIS A 242 -3.32 5.80 20.82
C HIS A 242 -2.06 5.95 19.96
N ALA A 243 -1.34 4.85 19.72
CA ALA A 243 -0.15 4.88 18.86
C ALA A 243 -0.52 5.27 17.41
N TYR A 244 -1.67 4.78 16.93
CA TYR A 244 -2.20 5.12 15.62
C TYR A 244 -2.53 6.60 15.49
N ILE A 245 -3.30 7.14 16.43
CA ILE A 245 -3.66 8.57 16.47
C ILE A 245 -2.40 9.43 16.58
N LEU A 246 -1.46 9.06 17.46
CA LEU A 246 -0.19 9.78 17.60
C LEU A 246 0.62 9.77 16.30
N ARG A 247 0.67 8.63 15.58
CA ARG A 247 1.33 8.53 14.28
C ARG A 247 0.75 9.52 13.28
N LYS A 248 -0.58 9.62 13.21
CA LYS A 248 -1.27 10.58 12.32
C LYS A 248 -0.96 12.03 12.64
N LYS A 249 -0.90 12.37 13.93
CA LYS A 249 -0.50 13.72 14.37
C LYS A 249 0.94 14.04 13.95
N ILE A 250 1.85 13.07 14.05
CA ILE A 250 3.25 13.24 13.61
C ILE A 250 3.37 13.32 12.09
N ASP A 251 2.65 12.50 11.33
CA ASP A 251 2.66 12.54 9.87
C ASP A 251 2.14 13.91 9.37
N ARG A 252 1.07 14.45 9.96
CA ARG A 252 0.59 15.82 9.68
C ARG A 252 1.63 16.87 10.07
N ALA A 253 2.25 16.75 11.24
CA ALA A 253 3.25 17.70 11.68
C ALA A 253 4.47 17.73 10.74
N MET A 254 4.89 16.57 10.22
CA MET A 254 5.94 16.50 9.20
C MET A 254 5.56 17.31 7.97
N ASN A 255 4.32 17.15 7.49
CA ASN A 255 3.82 17.88 6.33
C ASN A 255 3.81 19.40 6.56
N LEU A 256 3.31 19.87 7.71
CA LEU A 256 3.32 21.29 8.06
C LEU A 256 4.73 21.88 8.19
N LEU A 257 5.68 21.13 8.77
CA LEU A 257 7.09 21.56 8.83
C LEU A 257 7.71 21.60 7.43
N LEU A 258 7.30 20.69 6.54
CA LEU A 258 7.73 20.66 5.15
C LEU A 258 7.06 21.71 4.25
N GLU A 259 5.88 22.23 4.62
CA GLU A 259 5.20 23.35 3.95
C GLU A 259 5.74 24.71 4.43
N GLY A 260 6.00 24.85 5.73
CA GLY A 260 6.73 25.99 6.31
C GLY A 260 5.83 27.17 6.67
N GLY A 261 6.47 28.28 7.04
CA GLY A 261 5.76 29.48 7.49
C GLY A 261 5.18 29.38 8.90
N LYS A 262 5.45 28.29 9.64
CA LYS A 262 4.99 28.07 11.03
C LYS A 262 6.17 27.67 11.91
N SER A 263 6.17 28.13 13.16
CA SER A 263 7.16 27.68 14.13
C SER A 263 6.89 26.23 14.57
N VAL A 264 7.88 25.56 15.15
CA VAL A 264 7.70 24.22 15.75
C VAL A 264 6.57 24.22 16.77
N THR A 265 6.41 25.31 17.52
CA THR A 265 5.36 25.47 18.53
C THR A 265 3.98 25.60 17.91
N ASP A 266 3.83 26.37 16.84
CA ASP A 266 2.56 26.51 16.13
C ASP A 266 2.14 25.17 15.51
N VAL A 267 3.08 24.46 14.89
CA VAL A 267 2.84 23.13 14.34
C VAL A 267 2.41 22.14 15.43
N ALA A 268 3.05 22.18 16.60
CA ALA A 268 2.68 21.34 17.73
C ALA A 268 1.23 21.61 18.20
N GLN A 269 0.86 22.88 18.37
CA GLN A 269 -0.49 23.27 18.77
C GLN A 269 -1.54 22.88 17.74
N GLU A 270 -1.28 23.17 16.46
CA GLU A 270 -2.21 22.86 15.37
C GLU A 270 -2.42 21.35 15.18
N CYS A 271 -1.39 20.56 15.45
CA CYS A 271 -1.47 19.11 15.48
C CYS A 271 -2.06 18.59 16.80
N GLY A 272 -2.53 19.44 17.70
CA GLY A 272 -3.20 19.07 18.94
C GLY A 272 -2.29 18.47 20.03
N PHE A 273 -0.99 18.79 20.03
CA PHE A 273 -0.09 18.40 21.12
C PHE A 273 -0.26 19.34 22.32
N GLY A 274 -0.33 18.78 23.53
CA GLY A 274 -0.45 19.56 24.76
C GLY A 274 0.81 20.36 25.12
N SER A 275 1.97 20.03 24.53
CA SER A 275 3.20 20.81 24.68
C SER A 275 4.17 20.60 23.52
N SER A 276 5.00 21.62 23.25
CA SER A 276 6.06 21.56 22.23
C SER A 276 7.15 20.54 22.58
N GLN A 277 7.46 20.35 23.86
CA GLN A 277 8.44 19.38 24.34
C GLN A 277 7.98 17.94 24.12
N TYR A 278 6.70 17.63 24.44
CA TYR A 278 6.14 16.32 24.18
C TYR A 278 6.09 16.03 22.68
N PHE A 279 5.67 17.03 21.89
CA PHE A 279 5.72 16.96 20.43
C PHE A 279 7.11 16.64 19.91
N ALA A 280 8.14 17.42 20.25
CA ALA A 280 9.48 17.24 19.74
C ALA A 280 10.06 15.86 20.08
N THR A 281 9.78 15.36 21.29
CA THR A 281 10.18 14.02 21.73
C THR A 281 9.48 12.92 20.94
N ALA A 282 8.15 13.00 20.80
CA ALA A 282 7.36 12.04 20.04
C ALA A 282 7.75 12.04 18.56
N PHE A 283 7.93 13.23 17.98
CA PHE A 283 8.36 13.42 16.59
C PHE A 283 9.70 12.76 16.35
N LYS A 284 10.74 13.13 17.11
CA LYS A 284 12.09 12.55 16.94
C LYS A 284 12.08 11.03 17.11
N ARG A 285 11.33 10.51 18.09
CA ARG A 285 11.20 9.06 18.29
C ARG A 285 10.59 8.34 17.08
N MET A 286 9.62 8.97 16.41
CA MET A 286 8.84 8.33 15.33
C MET A 286 9.40 8.59 13.93
N THR A 287 10.17 9.65 13.75
CA THR A 287 10.73 10.08 12.45
C THR A 287 12.26 9.92 12.38
N GLY A 288 12.93 9.77 13.53
CA GLY A 288 14.39 9.72 13.64
C GLY A 288 15.07 11.09 13.61
N VAL A 289 14.35 12.19 13.34
CA VAL A 289 14.90 13.55 13.21
C VAL A 289 14.09 14.54 14.05
N SER A 290 14.71 15.60 14.56
CA SER A 290 13.95 16.60 15.34
C SER A 290 13.13 17.52 14.42
N PRO A 291 12.02 18.12 14.90
CA PRO A 291 11.26 19.11 14.13
C PRO A 291 12.11 20.29 13.65
N ASN A 292 13.03 20.76 14.50
CA ASN A 292 13.97 21.84 14.15
C ASN A 292 14.95 21.44 13.05
N ASP A 293 15.40 20.17 13.03
CA ASP A 293 16.25 19.69 11.94
C ASP A 293 15.52 19.69 10.60
N VAL A 294 14.22 19.37 10.59
CA VAL A 294 13.37 19.42 9.39
C VAL A 294 13.25 20.86 8.87
N LEU A 295 12.97 21.83 9.76
CA LEU A 295 12.93 23.25 9.37
C LEU A 295 14.29 23.76 8.88
N ARG A 296 15.39 23.42 9.58
CA ARG A 296 16.74 23.84 9.21
C ARG A 296 17.16 23.27 7.85
N LYS A 297 16.84 22.00 7.56
CA LYS A 297 17.13 21.39 6.25
C LYS A 297 16.36 22.04 5.10
N ARG A 298 15.19 22.64 5.37
CA ARG A 298 14.50 23.48 4.39
C ARG A 298 15.12 24.86 4.20
N GLY A 299 15.79 25.38 5.23
CA GLY A 299 16.56 26.63 5.18
C GLY A 299 17.92 26.51 4.48
N ILE A 300 18.31 25.32 4.00
CA ILE A 300 19.44 25.18 3.08
C ILE A 300 18.88 25.35 1.66
N THR A 301 18.73 26.60 1.24
CA THR A 301 18.85 26.93 -0.17
C THR A 301 20.23 26.45 -0.62
N VAL A 302 20.28 25.57 -1.62
CA VAL A 302 21.47 25.47 -2.48
C VAL A 302 21.81 26.90 -2.89
N PRO A 303 23.07 27.35 -2.78
CA PRO A 303 23.43 28.71 -3.17
C PRO A 303 22.88 28.94 -4.57
N ALA A 304 22.06 29.97 -4.72
CA ALA A 304 21.77 30.50 -6.03
C ALA A 304 23.12 30.90 -6.61
N ASP A 305 23.52 30.27 -7.72
CA ASP A 305 24.54 30.80 -8.59
C ASP A 305 24.20 32.28 -8.81
N THR A 306 25.00 33.13 -8.18
CA THR A 306 24.98 34.57 -8.36
C THR A 306 26.41 34.94 -8.71
N ASP A 307 26.61 34.98 -10.03
CA ASP A 307 27.63 35.59 -10.87
C ASP A 307 28.90 36.18 -10.24
N GLY A 308 30.04 35.89 -10.87
CA GLY A 308 31.26 36.65 -10.70
C GLY A 308 32.45 36.24 -11.55
N GLN A 309 32.42 36.65 -12.84
CA GLN A 309 33.50 36.72 -13.85
C GLN A 309 33.80 35.49 -14.71
#